data_AF-A0A1J6WYW2-F1
#
_entry.id   AF-A0A1J6WYW2-F1
#
_cell.length_a   1.000
_cell.length_b   1.000
_cell.length_c   1.000
_cell.angle_alpha   90.00
_cell.angle_beta   90.00
_cell.angle_gamma   90.00
#
_symmetry.space_group_name_H-M   'P 1'
#
loop_
_entity.id
_entity.type
_entity.pdbx_description
1 polymer ?
#
loop_
_entity_poly.entity_id
_entity_poly.type
_entity_poly.pdbx_seq_one_letter_code
_entity_poly.pdbx_strand_id
1 'polypeptide(L)'
;MNNNFVYSKNFANLGDKIEFKRKKHIVNGVVTTLRENTVIIKVDNETAKKLDLPDNQTVVSHKNYVIVERAENDTQPVFVYDGWNSALKA
;
A
#
# COMPACT_ATOMS: atom_id res chain seq x y z
N MET A 1 19.69 6.77 -2.77
CA MET A 1 19.07 5.43 -2.86
C MET A 1 17.70 5.64 -3.45
N ASN A 2 17.52 5.24 -4.70
CA ASN A 2 16.57 5.91 -5.56
C ASN A 2 15.43 4.93 -5.80
N ASN A 3 14.43 5.00 -4.92
CA ASN A 3 13.29 4.11 -4.90
C ASN A 3 12.41 4.38 -6.13
N ASN A 4 12.74 3.70 -7.22
CA ASN A 4 11.85 3.52 -8.35
C ASN A 4 10.94 2.32 -8.06
N PHE A 5 9.65 2.60 -7.96
CA PHE A 5 8.56 1.64 -7.76
C PHE A 5 7.80 1.47 -9.09
N VAL A 6 6.88 0.51 -9.20
CA VAL A 6 6.13 0.27 -10.45
C VAL A 6 4.65 0.61 -10.26
N TYR A 7 4.10 1.47 -11.13
CA TYR A 7 2.65 1.69 -11.16
C TYR A 7 1.98 0.40 -11.62
N SER A 8 1.14 -0.15 -10.75
CA SER A 8 0.34 -1.34 -11.01
C SER A 8 -1.10 -1.03 -10.69
N LYS A 9 -1.97 -1.10 -11.70
CA LYS A 9 -3.43 -0.99 -11.52
C LYS A 9 -3.98 -2.03 -10.53
N ASN A 10 -3.23 -3.10 -10.28
CA ASN A 10 -3.58 -4.17 -9.36
C ASN A 10 -3.10 -3.92 -7.92
N PHE A 11 -2.27 -2.90 -7.67
CA PHE A 11 -1.76 -2.53 -6.35
C PHE A 11 -2.42 -1.24 -5.84
N ALA A 12 -2.45 -1.10 -4.52
CA ALA A 12 -2.95 0.07 -3.82
C ALA A 12 -1.90 1.19 -3.76
N ASN A 13 -2.38 2.42 -3.81
CA ASN A 13 -1.62 3.66 -3.63
C ASN A 13 -1.70 4.12 -2.16
N LEU A 14 -1.00 5.20 -1.80
CA LEU A 14 -1.20 5.87 -0.52
C LEU A 14 -2.62 6.44 -0.43
N GLY A 15 -3.27 6.29 0.74
CA GLY A 15 -4.65 6.71 0.97
C GLY A 15 -5.72 5.73 0.47
N ASP A 16 -5.38 4.77 -0.40
CA ASP A 16 -6.35 3.75 -0.84
C ASP A 16 -6.82 2.88 0.33
N LYS A 17 -8.08 2.46 0.27
CA LYS A 17 -8.69 1.56 1.24
C LYS A 17 -8.65 0.14 0.68
N ILE A 18 -8.01 -0.75 1.41
CA ILE A 18 -7.90 -2.17 1.05
C ILE A 18 -8.73 -3.03 2.00
N GLU A 19 -9.10 -4.21 1.51
CA GLU A 19 -9.68 -5.29 2.29
C GLU A 19 -8.80 -6.53 2.20
N PHE A 20 -8.56 -7.18 3.33
CA PHE A 20 -7.75 -8.39 3.42
C PHE A 20 -8.29 -9.33 4.50
N LYS A 21 -7.91 -10.61 4.39
CA LYS A 21 -8.30 -11.64 5.35
C LYS A 21 -7.17 -11.91 6.34
N ARG A 22 -7.46 -11.87 7.65
CA ARG A 22 -6.50 -12.21 8.71
C ARG A 22 -7.17 -12.98 9.84
N LYS A 23 -6.52 -14.05 10.33
CA LYS A 23 -7.14 -15.06 11.22
C LYS A 23 -8.45 -15.56 10.58
N LYS A 24 -9.61 -15.27 11.17
CA LYS A 24 -10.95 -15.57 10.59
C LYS A 24 -11.73 -14.31 10.18
N HIS A 25 -11.15 -13.13 10.28
CA HIS A 25 -11.81 -11.86 10.02
C HIS A 25 -11.49 -11.32 8.63
N ILE A 26 -12.49 -10.67 8.03
CA ILE A 26 -12.31 -9.70 6.95
C ILE A 26 -11.96 -8.37 7.63
N VAL A 27 -10.99 -7.65 7.07
CA VAL A 27 -10.40 -6.46 7.69
C VAL A 27 -10.20 -5.39 6.62
N ASN A 28 -10.70 -4.19 6.88
CA ASN A 28 -10.50 -3.03 6.02
C ASN A 28 -9.48 -2.07 6.66
N GLY A 29 -8.71 -1.36 5.86
CA GLY A 29 -7.79 -0.33 6.34
C GLY A 29 -7.22 0.55 5.24
N VAL A 30 -6.69 1.71 5.63
CA VAL A 30 -6.18 2.75 4.72
C VAL A 30 -4.67 2.62 4.59
N VAL A 31 -4.15 2.63 3.38
CA VAL A 31 -2.72 2.49 3.08
C VAL A 31 -1.93 3.73 3.48
N THR A 32 -0.96 3.55 4.39
CA THR A 32 -0.11 4.62 4.95
C THR A 32 1.34 4.54 4.47
N THR A 33 1.80 3.42 3.94
CA THR A 33 3.15 3.30 3.35
C THR A 33 3.19 2.21 2.28
N LEU A 34 3.88 2.46 1.17
CA LEU A 34 4.17 1.47 0.14
C LEU A 34 5.60 0.92 0.31
N ARG A 35 5.78 -0.38 0.06
CA ARG A 35 7.07 -1.06 -0.10
C ARG A 35 6.94 -2.02 -1.28
N GLU A 36 8.07 -2.45 -1.85
CA GLU A 36 8.14 -3.31 -3.04
C GLU A 36 7.18 -4.53 -3.02
N ASN A 37 7.09 -5.23 -1.89
CA ASN A 37 6.35 -6.49 -1.75
C ASN A 37 5.17 -6.42 -0.75
N THR A 38 5.00 -5.29 -0.05
CA THR A 38 4.02 -5.09 1.02
C THR A 38 3.57 -3.64 1.15
N VAL A 39 2.34 -3.44 1.61
CA VAL A 39 1.86 -2.15 2.10
C VAL A 39 1.82 -2.17 3.63
N ILE A 40 2.04 -1.01 4.26
CA ILE A 40 1.59 -0.75 5.62
C ILE A 40 0.25 -0.03 5.52
N ILE A 41 -0.70 -0.48 6.33
CA ILE A 41 -2.00 0.15 6.50
C ILE A 41 -2.24 0.57 7.94
N LYS A 42 -3.21 1.46 8.12
CA LYS A 42 -3.85 1.74 9.40
C LYS A 42 -5.26 1.17 9.41
N VAL A 43 -5.60 0.43 10.47
CA VAL A 43 -6.94 -0.08 10.76
C VAL A 43 -7.57 0.77 11.89
N ASP A 44 -8.85 0.55 12.19
CA ASP A 44 -9.47 1.16 13.37
C ASP A 44 -9.02 0.50 14.68
N ASN A 45 -9.18 1.21 15.79
CA ASN A 45 -8.71 0.76 17.11
C ASN A 45 -9.50 -0.43 17.68
N GLU A 46 -10.74 -0.69 17.23
CA GLU A 46 -11.46 -1.89 17.65
C GLU A 46 -10.96 -3.12 16.88
N THR A 47 -10.75 -2.99 15.57
CA THR A 47 -10.24 -4.08 14.74
C THR A 47 -8.80 -4.43 15.09
N ALA A 48 -7.98 -3.45 15.49
CA ALA A 48 -6.68 -3.71 16.11
C ALA A 48 -6.79 -4.63 17.34
N LYS A 49 -7.72 -4.34 18.26
CA LYS A 49 -8.02 -5.17 19.44
C LYS A 49 -8.59 -6.55 19.06
N LYS A 50 -9.57 -6.61 18.15
CA LYS A 50 -10.20 -7.86 17.63
C LYS A 50 -9.18 -8.78 16.91
N LEU A 51 -8.10 -8.21 16.40
CA LEU A 51 -7.01 -8.92 15.74
C LEU A 51 -5.84 -9.26 16.67
N ASP A 52 -5.81 -8.74 17.90
CA ASP A 52 -4.68 -8.84 18.83
C ASP A 52 -3.38 -8.26 18.23
N LEU A 53 -3.41 -6.95 17.95
CA LEU A 53 -2.29 -6.16 17.45
C LEU A 53 -1.76 -5.20 18.53
N PRO A 54 -0.44 -4.92 18.58
CA PRO A 54 0.15 -4.00 19.55
C PRO A 54 -0.17 -2.52 19.26
N ASP A 55 -0.45 -2.18 18.00
CA ASP A 55 -0.91 -0.87 17.56
C ASP A 55 -2.02 -1.00 16.49
N ASN A 56 -2.44 0.11 15.91
CA ASN A 56 -3.43 0.13 14.83
C ASN A 56 -2.82 0.07 13.42
N GLN A 57 -1.57 -0.36 13.28
CA GLN A 57 -0.90 -0.54 11.99
C GLN A 57 -0.70 -2.01 11.66
N THR A 58 -0.59 -2.31 10.36
CA THR A 58 -0.27 -3.68 9.95
C THR A 58 0.31 -3.78 8.55
N VAL A 59 1.16 -4.78 8.35
CA VAL A 59 1.80 -5.09 7.06
C VAL A 59 0.95 -6.12 6.32
N VAL A 60 0.61 -5.83 5.05
CA VAL A 60 -0.13 -6.73 4.17
C VAL A 60 0.63 -6.86 2.85
N SER A 61 0.78 -8.09 2.33
CA SER A 61 1.43 -8.30 1.03
C SER A 61 0.50 -7.93 -0.13
N HIS A 62 1.06 -7.40 -1.22
CA HIS A 62 0.33 -7.04 -2.45
C HIS A 62 -0.53 -8.16 -3.05
N LYS A 63 -0.25 -9.42 -2.73
CA LYS A 63 -1.03 -10.60 -3.17
C LYS A 63 -2.17 -11.02 -2.24
N ASN A 64 -2.32 -10.37 -1.08
CA ASN A 64 -3.22 -10.80 0.01
C ASN A 64 -4.40 -9.83 0.27
N TYR A 65 -4.61 -8.82 -0.59
CA TYR A 65 -5.70 -7.85 -0.44
C TYR A 65 -6.43 -7.58 -1.77
N VAL A 66 -7.62 -7.02 -1.65
CA VAL A 66 -8.34 -6.33 -2.74
C VAL A 66 -8.49 -4.85 -2.39
N ILE A 67 -8.73 -4.01 -3.40
CA ILE A 67 -8.83 -2.55 -3.23
C ILE A 67 -10.31 -2.19 -3.33
N VAL A 68 -10.88 -1.64 -2.26
CA VAL A 68 -12.33 -1.40 -2.14
C VAL A 68 -12.70 0.06 -2.35
N GLU A 69 -11.75 0.98 -2.17
CA GLU A 69 -11.91 2.42 -2.36
C GLU A 69 -10.56 2.95 -2.85
N ARG A 70 -10.55 3.70 -3.95
CA ARG A 70 -9.38 4.49 -4.35
C ARG A 70 -9.49 5.85 -3.70
N ALA A 71 -8.38 6.39 -3.21
CA ALA A 71 -8.38 7.77 -2.73
C ALA A 71 -8.62 8.75 -3.89
N GLU A 72 -9.39 9.81 -3.64
CA GLU A 72 -9.60 10.92 -4.58
C GLU A 72 -8.32 11.78 -4.68
N ASN A 73 -7.32 11.25 -5.39
CA ASN A 73 -6.10 11.95 -5.79
C ASN A 73 -5.95 11.82 -7.31
N ASP A 74 -6.26 12.88 -8.06
CA ASP A 74 -5.95 12.97 -9.50
C ASP A 74 -4.43 12.80 -9.76
N THR A 75 -3.61 13.20 -8.77
CA THR A 75 -2.18 12.92 -8.70
C THR A 75 -1.91 11.47 -8.28
N GLN A 76 -2.04 10.56 -9.25
CA GLN A 76 -1.50 9.20 -9.17
C GLN A 76 0.00 9.23 -8.80
N PRO A 77 0.50 8.30 -7.95
CA PRO A 77 1.91 8.30 -7.55
C PRO A 77 2.80 7.94 -8.75
N VAL A 78 3.49 8.94 -9.29
CA VAL A 78 4.54 8.76 -10.28
C VAL A 78 5.80 8.27 -9.59
N PHE A 79 6.37 7.19 -10.11
CA PHE A 79 7.62 6.61 -9.64
C PHE A 79 8.75 6.91 -10.63
N VAL A 80 9.89 7.38 -10.13
CA VAL A 80 10.94 8.01 -10.96
C VAL A 80 12.23 7.19 -10.94
N TYR A 81 12.68 6.76 -12.12
CA TYR A 81 13.95 6.05 -12.32
C TYR A 81 15.11 7.00 -12.62
N ASP A 82 15.71 7.54 -11.57
CA ASP A 82 16.98 8.28 -11.63
C ASP A 82 18.13 7.51 -12.33
N GLY A 83 17.98 6.20 -12.53
CA GLY A 83 18.99 5.33 -13.14
C GLY A 83 19.09 5.35 -14.67
N TRP A 84 18.21 6.05 -15.41
CA TRP A 84 18.17 5.95 -16.88
C TRP A 84 18.46 7.23 -17.69
N ASN A 85 18.78 8.36 -17.04
CA ASN A 85 19.10 9.62 -17.73
C ASN A 85 20.57 9.78 -18.18
N SER A 86 21.43 8.78 -17.97
CA SER A 86 22.83 8.79 -18.42
C SER A 86 23.07 8.23 -19.83
N ALA A 87 22.03 7.66 -20.47
CA ALA A 87 22.15 7.02 -21.80
C ALA A 87 21.70 7.90 -22.98
N LEU A 88 21.15 9.09 -22.71
CA LEU A 88 20.66 10.05 -23.72
C LEU A 88 21.38 11.41 -23.65
N LYS A 89 22.64 11.39 -23.19
CA LYS A 89 23.59 12.51 -23.26
C LYS A 89 24.92 12.04 -23.87
N ALA A 90 24.84 11.67 -25.15
CA ALA A 90 25.95 11.44 -26.07
C ALA A 90 25.54 12.02 -27.42
#